data_AF-A0A6D2HYJ1-F1
#
_entry.id   AF-A0A6D2HYJ1-F1
#
_cell.length_a   1.000
_cell.length_b   1.000
_cell.length_c   1.000
_cell.angle_alpha   90.00
_cell.angle_beta   90.00
_cell.angle_gamma   90.00
#
_symmetry.space_group_name_H-M   'P 1'
#
loop_
_entity.id
_entity.type
_entity.pdbx_description
1 polymer ?
#
loop_
_entity_poly.entity_id
_entity_poly.type
_entity_poly.pdbx_seq_one_letter_code
_entity_poly.pdbx_strand_id
1 'polypeptide(L)'
;MQTWSWRGLVAGQAMDLSSKGLGKNDVGLEELEFIHVHKTGSLLKASAVIGAVIGGGSEEAIEKVRKFARCIALLFQVVDDILDETKSSEELGKTAGKDQIAGKLTYPKVLGLETSKEFVVRLKNDAKEHL
;
A
#
# COMPACT_ATOMS: atom_id res chain seq x y z
N MET A 1 -11.66 6.75 13.43
CA MET A 1 -12.75 5.80 13.05
C MET A 1 -12.98 5.69 11.53
N GLN A 2 -12.13 6.24 10.65
CA GLN A 2 -12.34 6.21 9.19
C GLN A 2 -11.76 4.97 8.46
N THR A 3 -10.84 4.23 9.09
CA THR A 3 -10.06 3.14 8.46
C THR A 3 -10.87 1.89 8.09
N TRP A 4 -11.87 1.55 8.91
CA TRP A 4 -12.73 0.36 8.72
C TRP A 4 -14.09 0.66 8.08
N SER A 5 -14.32 1.91 7.70
CA SER A 5 -15.61 2.36 7.16
C SER A 5 -15.82 1.89 5.70
N TRP A 6 -17.05 2.02 5.20
CA TRP A 6 -17.35 1.82 3.79
C TRP A 6 -16.53 2.73 2.85
N ARG A 7 -15.98 3.84 3.36
CA ARG A 7 -15.05 4.75 2.65
C ARG A 7 -13.57 4.35 2.77
N GLY A 8 -13.25 3.37 3.60
CA GLY A 8 -11.88 2.90 3.86
C GLY A 8 -11.65 1.51 3.27
N LEU A 9 -11.35 0.53 4.13
CA LEU A 9 -11.06 -0.87 3.74
C LEU A 9 -12.03 -1.45 2.71
N VAL A 10 -13.35 -1.28 2.93
CA VAL A 10 -14.38 -1.84 2.04
C VAL A 10 -14.37 -1.15 0.67
N ALA A 11 -14.16 0.17 0.61
CA ALA A 11 -14.02 0.88 -0.66
C ALA A 11 -12.75 0.45 -1.42
N GLY A 12 -11.61 0.32 -0.72
CA GLY A 12 -10.36 -0.15 -1.32
C GLY A 12 -10.51 -1.54 -1.93
N GLN A 13 -11.20 -2.44 -1.23
CA GLN A 13 -11.40 -3.81 -1.69
C GLN A 13 -12.47 -3.93 -2.79
N ALA A 14 -13.51 -3.11 -2.76
CA ALA A 14 -14.48 -3.02 -3.85
C ALA A 14 -13.84 -2.48 -5.14
N MET A 15 -13.03 -1.43 -5.05
CA MET A 15 -12.31 -0.86 -6.19
C MET A 15 -11.25 -1.81 -6.76
N ASP A 16 -10.53 -2.57 -5.92
CA ASP A 16 -9.60 -3.63 -6.36
C ASP A 16 -10.31 -4.73 -7.16
N LEU A 17 -11.54 -5.09 -6.78
CA LEU A 17 -12.35 -6.06 -7.50
C LEU A 17 -12.91 -5.49 -8.80
N SER A 18 -13.38 -4.24 -8.79
CA SER A 18 -13.96 -3.56 -9.94
C SER A 18 -12.93 -3.14 -10.99
N SER A 19 -11.65 -3.01 -10.61
CA SER A 19 -10.56 -2.63 -11.51
C SER A 19 -9.85 -3.82 -12.18
N LYS A 20 -10.27 -5.06 -11.87
CA LYS A 20 -9.77 -6.27 -12.55
C LYS A 20 -10.08 -6.20 -14.04
N GLY A 21 -9.05 -6.27 -14.88
CA GLY A 21 -9.17 -6.20 -16.34
C GLY A 21 -9.03 -4.79 -16.93
N LEU A 22 -8.87 -3.76 -16.11
CA LEU A 22 -8.55 -2.39 -16.56
C LEU A 22 -7.05 -2.27 -16.89
N GLY A 23 -6.73 -1.51 -17.95
CA GLY A 23 -5.38 -1.23 -18.39
C GLY A 23 -4.79 0.04 -17.76
N LYS A 24 -3.51 0.30 -18.03
CA LYS A 24 -2.78 1.51 -17.56
C LYS A 24 -3.43 2.83 -17.99
N ASN A 25 -4.25 2.81 -19.03
CA ASN A 25 -4.96 4.00 -19.55
C ASN A 25 -6.30 4.27 -18.85
N ASP A 26 -6.77 3.33 -18.02
CA ASP A 26 -8.10 3.36 -17.42
C ASP A 26 -8.09 3.74 -15.93
N VAL A 27 -6.91 3.69 -15.27
CA VAL A 27 -6.76 3.97 -13.83
C VAL A 27 -5.53 4.83 -13.58
N GLY A 28 -5.74 5.99 -12.95
CA GLY A 28 -4.67 6.92 -12.61
C GLY A 28 -3.82 6.46 -11.43
N LEU A 29 -2.61 7.02 -11.31
CA LEU A 29 -1.69 6.80 -10.18
C LEU A 29 -2.36 7.08 -8.81
N GLU A 30 -3.20 8.11 -8.76
CA GLU A 30 -3.97 8.48 -7.55
C GLU A 30 -5.02 7.43 -7.18
N GLU A 31 -5.67 6.80 -8.16
CA GLU A 31 -6.65 5.73 -7.93
C GLU A 31 -5.97 4.43 -7.48
N LEU A 32 -4.81 4.12 -8.04
CA LEU A 32 -3.99 2.99 -7.59
C LEU A 32 -3.54 3.19 -6.14
N GLU A 33 -3.02 4.38 -5.81
CA GLU A 33 -2.69 4.73 -4.43
C GLU A 33 -3.93 4.64 -3.52
N PHE A 34 -5.09 5.10 -3.96
CA PHE A 34 -6.32 5.01 -3.19
C PHE A 34 -6.71 3.57 -2.87
N ILE A 35 -6.65 2.66 -3.85
CA ILE A 35 -6.96 1.23 -3.66
C ILE A 35 -6.04 0.63 -2.59
N HIS A 36 -4.73 0.85 -2.73
CA HIS A 36 -3.73 0.23 -1.87
C HIS A 36 -3.65 0.83 -0.46
N VAL A 37 -3.79 2.15 -0.35
CA VAL A 37 -3.85 2.85 0.95
C VAL A 37 -5.01 2.32 1.78
N HIS A 38 -6.15 2.04 1.16
CA HIS A 38 -7.33 1.62 1.89
C HIS A 38 -7.38 0.12 2.18
N LYS A 39 -6.85 -0.74 1.30
CA LYS A 39 -6.83 -2.20 1.50
C LYS A 39 -5.83 -2.66 2.57
N THR A 40 -4.57 -2.27 2.43
CA THR A 40 -3.48 -2.79 3.28
C THR A 40 -3.06 -1.75 4.32
N GLY A 41 -3.05 -0.47 3.94
CA GLY A 41 -2.58 0.60 4.82
C GLY A 41 -3.47 0.94 5.99
N SER A 42 -4.77 0.68 5.89
CA SER A 42 -5.72 0.96 6.96
C SER A 42 -5.43 0.19 8.25
N LEU A 43 -5.01 -1.08 8.16
CA LEU A 43 -4.72 -1.91 9.32
C LEU A 43 -3.39 -1.53 9.97
N LEU A 44 -2.32 -1.41 9.19
CA LEU A 44 -0.99 -1.01 9.69
C LEU A 44 -1.03 0.37 10.37
N LYS A 45 -1.73 1.32 9.75
CA LYS A 45 -1.98 2.64 10.34
C LYS A 45 -2.76 2.55 11.64
N ALA A 46 -3.81 1.73 11.69
CA ALA A 46 -4.60 1.55 12.91
C ALA A 46 -3.75 0.96 14.04
N SER A 47 -2.99 -0.11 13.79
CA SER A 47 -2.13 -0.75 14.78
C SER A 47 -1.10 0.22 15.36
N ALA A 48 -0.42 1.00 14.51
CA ALA A 48 0.57 1.98 14.96
C ALA A 48 -0.05 3.13 15.78
N VAL A 49 -1.16 3.70 15.31
CA VAL A 49 -1.85 4.81 15.98
C VAL A 49 -2.45 4.37 17.32
N ILE A 50 -3.03 3.16 17.39
CA ILE A 50 -3.57 2.61 18.65
C ILE A 50 -2.45 2.51 19.70
N GLY A 51 -1.27 2.02 19.30
CA GLY A 51 -0.10 1.97 20.19
C GLY A 51 0.32 3.35 20.71
N ALA A 52 0.37 4.35 19.84
CA ALA A 52 0.72 5.72 20.22
C ALA A 52 -0.29 6.36 21.19
N VAL A 53 -1.59 6.11 20.97
CA VAL A 53 -2.67 6.60 21.85
C VAL A 53 -2.61 5.93 23.22
N ILE A 54 -2.51 4.60 23.27
CA ILE A 54 -2.46 3.84 24.54
C ILE A 54 -1.19 4.20 25.31
N GLY A 55 -0.09 4.47 24.62
CA GLY A 55 1.17 4.91 25.22
C GLY A 55 1.15 6.35 25.78
N GLY A 56 0.02 7.07 25.67
CA GLY A 56 -0.09 8.45 26.16
C GLY A 56 0.64 9.47 25.30
N GLY A 57 0.84 9.18 24.01
CA GLY A 57 1.47 10.12 23.08
C GLY A 57 0.67 11.41 22.92
N SER A 58 1.36 12.52 22.72
CA SER A 58 0.71 13.79 22.37
C SER A 58 0.04 13.70 20.99
N GLU A 59 -0.89 14.60 20.69
CA GLU A 59 -1.51 14.70 19.36
C GLU A 59 -0.46 14.86 18.25
N GLU A 60 0.62 15.60 18.50
CA GLU A 60 1.72 15.75 17.54
C GLU A 60 2.45 14.42 17.30
N ALA A 61 2.72 13.66 18.37
CA ALA A 61 3.36 12.35 18.26
C ALA A 61 2.44 11.35 17.53
N ILE A 62 1.15 11.35 17.83
CA ILE A 62 0.14 10.53 17.17
C ILE A 62 0.08 10.86 15.66
N GLU A 63 0.15 12.14 15.29
CA GLU A 63 0.15 12.56 13.89
C GLU A 63 1.45 12.15 13.16
N LYS A 64 2.60 12.26 13.82
CA LYS A 64 3.89 11.74 13.30
C LYS A 64 3.82 10.24 13.04
N VAL A 65 3.33 9.46 14.00
CA VAL A 65 3.11 8.02 13.86
C VAL A 65 2.12 7.71 12.73
N ARG A 66 1.07 8.52 12.57
CA ARG A 66 0.07 8.36 11.51
C ARG A 66 0.68 8.53 10.12
N LYS A 67 1.53 9.54 9.93
CA LYS A 67 2.23 9.79 8.66
C LYS A 67 3.28 8.72 8.39
N PHE A 68 4.07 8.35 9.39
CA PHE A 68 5.01 7.23 9.31
C PHE A 68 4.32 5.93 8.86
N ALA A 69 3.22 5.56 9.53
CA ALA A 69 2.51 4.32 9.23
C ALA A 69 1.88 4.33 7.83
N ARG A 70 1.49 5.49 7.30
CA ARG A 70 1.06 5.63 5.90
C ARG A 70 2.19 5.32 4.92
N CYS A 71 3.39 5.85 5.15
CA CYS A 71 4.55 5.59 4.30
C CYS A 71 4.94 4.10 4.32
N ILE A 72 4.98 3.49 5.51
CA ILE A 72 5.31 2.06 5.67
C ILE A 72 4.26 1.16 5.03
N ALA A 73 2.98 1.48 5.18
CA ALA A 73 1.91 0.75 4.53
C ALA A 73 2.05 0.72 3.00
N LEU A 74 2.31 1.89 2.41
CA LEU A 74 2.47 2.03 0.98
C LEU A 74 3.73 1.31 0.50
N LEU A 75 4.82 1.48 1.24
CA LEU A 75 6.10 0.79 1.01
C LEU A 75 5.92 -0.73 0.97
N PHE A 76 5.19 -1.29 1.94
CA PHE A 76 4.92 -2.72 2.01
C PHE A 76 4.20 -3.23 0.76
N GLN A 77 3.20 -2.49 0.27
CA GLN A 77 2.46 -2.88 -0.93
C GLN A 77 3.31 -2.81 -2.19
N VAL A 78 4.06 -1.72 -2.39
CA VAL A 78 4.94 -1.57 -3.56
C VAL A 78 5.98 -2.69 -3.59
N VAL A 79 6.53 -3.06 -2.43
CA VAL A 79 7.48 -4.17 -2.32
C VAL A 79 6.81 -5.52 -2.61
N ASP A 80 5.63 -5.81 -2.08
CA ASP A 80 4.90 -7.06 -2.38
C ASP A 80 4.59 -7.18 -3.88
N ASP A 81 4.16 -6.09 -4.53
CA ASP A 81 3.92 -6.05 -5.98
C ASP A 81 5.20 -6.30 -6.79
N ILE A 82 6.33 -5.70 -6.40
CA ILE A 82 7.64 -5.94 -7.04
C ILE A 82 8.06 -7.40 -6.86
N LEU A 83 7.89 -7.94 -5.67
CA LEU A 83 8.27 -9.32 -5.36
C LEU A 83 7.38 -10.32 -6.12
N ASP A 84 6.06 -10.10 -6.23
CA ASP A 84 5.14 -10.97 -6.98
C ASP A 84 5.49 -11.05 -8.48
N GLU A 85 6.04 -9.97 -9.05
CA GLU A 85 6.47 -9.89 -10.45
C GLU A 85 7.88 -10.42 -10.71
N THR A 86 8.80 -10.27 -9.75
CA THR A 86 10.24 -10.54 -9.99
C THR A 86 10.77 -11.84 -9.37
N LYS A 87 10.06 -12.44 -8.42
CA LYS A 87 10.53 -13.60 -7.67
C LYS A 87 9.86 -14.90 -8.10
N SER A 88 10.56 -16.02 -7.94
CA SER A 88 9.98 -17.33 -8.20
C SER A 88 8.98 -17.72 -7.10
N SER A 89 8.12 -18.70 -7.40
CA SER A 89 7.16 -19.22 -6.40
C SER A 89 7.87 -19.86 -5.20
N GLU A 90 9.05 -20.46 -5.42
CA GLU A 90 9.85 -21.02 -4.32
C GLU A 90 10.39 -19.93 -3.38
N GLU A 91 10.81 -18.78 -3.91
CA GLU A 91 11.32 -17.66 -3.10
C GLU A 91 10.22 -16.94 -2.32
N LEU A 92 9.00 -16.92 -2.85
CA LEU A 92 7.84 -16.24 -2.23
C LEU A 92 7.07 -17.13 -1.24
N GLY A 93 7.21 -18.46 -1.33
CA GLY A 93 6.37 -19.40 -0.59
C GLY A 93 4.88 -19.37 -0.98
N LYS A 94 4.54 -18.68 -2.08
CA LYS A 94 3.21 -18.58 -2.71
C LYS A 94 3.38 -18.64 -4.24
N THR A 95 2.29 -18.89 -4.97
CA THR A 95 2.30 -18.81 -6.45
C THR A 95 2.69 -17.41 -6.91
N ALA A 96 3.83 -17.29 -7.60
CA ALA A 96 4.32 -16.06 -8.21
C ALA A 96 3.48 -15.66 -9.44
N GLY A 97 3.48 -14.37 -9.79
CA GLY A 97 2.75 -13.83 -10.94
C GLY A 97 1.23 -13.95 -10.82
N LYS A 98 0.71 -14.17 -9.60
CA LYS A 98 -0.72 -14.36 -9.38
C LYS A 98 -1.49 -13.08 -9.67
N ASP A 99 -0.86 -11.92 -9.42
CA ASP A 99 -1.46 -10.63 -9.72
C ASP A 99 -1.53 -10.36 -11.23
N GLN A 100 -0.55 -10.85 -12.02
CA GLN A 100 -0.61 -10.80 -13.48
C GLN A 100 -1.72 -11.71 -14.03
N ILE A 101 -1.80 -12.95 -13.53
CA ILE A 101 -2.85 -13.91 -13.92
C ILE A 101 -4.24 -13.38 -13.56
N ALA A 102 -4.38 -12.67 -12.43
CA ALA A 102 -5.64 -12.08 -11.99
C ALA A 102 -5.98 -10.76 -12.70
N GLY A 103 -5.13 -10.26 -13.60
CA GLY A 103 -5.34 -9.00 -14.30
C GLY A 103 -5.36 -7.79 -13.37
N LYS A 104 -4.72 -7.89 -12.21
CA LYS A 104 -4.69 -6.83 -11.20
C LYS A 104 -3.82 -5.66 -11.67
N LEU A 105 -4.10 -4.47 -11.15
CA LEU A 105 -3.22 -3.32 -11.31
C LEU A 105 -2.20 -3.33 -10.16
N THR A 106 -0.92 -3.29 -10.53
CA THR A 106 0.21 -3.31 -9.62
C THR A 106 1.11 -2.11 -9.91
N TYR A 107 1.94 -1.72 -8.93
CA TYR A 107 2.89 -0.62 -9.12
C TYR A 107 3.82 -0.82 -10.33
N PRO A 108 4.48 -1.98 -10.53
CA PRO A 108 5.31 -2.19 -11.70
C PRO A 108 4.53 -2.10 -13.02
N LYS A 109 3.28 -2.56 -13.07
CA LYS A 109 2.43 -2.47 -14.27
C LYS A 109 2.07 -1.03 -14.65
N VAL A 110 1.87 -0.16 -13.65
CA VAL A 110 1.48 1.25 -13.87
C VAL A 110 2.71 2.15 -14.07
N LEU A 111 3.71 2.03 -13.19
CA LEU A 111 4.89 2.92 -13.14
C LEU A 111 6.11 2.41 -13.92
N GLY A 112 6.17 1.10 -14.18
CA GLY A 112 7.41 0.41 -14.53
C GLY A 112 8.18 -0.02 -13.30
N LEU A 113 8.96 -1.09 -13.45
CA LEU A 113 9.71 -1.72 -12.35
C LEU A 113 10.76 -0.77 -11.73
N GLU A 114 11.54 -0.07 -12.55
CA GLU A 114 12.58 0.84 -12.03
C GLU A 114 11.99 2.03 -11.28
N THR A 115 10.97 2.68 -11.83
CA THR A 115 10.23 3.75 -11.15
C THR A 115 9.60 3.26 -9.83
N SER A 116 9.13 2.00 -9.79
CA SER A 116 8.59 1.40 -8.56
C SER A 116 9.66 1.23 -7.49
N LYS A 117 10.89 0.84 -7.87
CA LYS A 117 12.04 0.77 -6.94
C LYS A 117 12.47 2.15 -6.45
N GLU A 118 12.47 3.17 -7.31
CA GLU A 118 12.72 4.55 -6.90
C GLU A 118 11.66 5.03 -5.90
N PHE A 119 10.39 4.66 -6.13
CA PHE A 119 9.31 5.00 -5.23
C PHE A 119 9.46 4.37 -3.84
N VAL A 120 9.93 3.11 -3.77
CA VAL A 120 10.32 2.46 -2.50
C VAL A 120 11.37 3.27 -1.75
N VAL A 121 12.39 3.78 -2.45
CA VAL A 121 13.44 4.61 -1.83
C VAL A 121 12.86 5.92 -1.28
N ARG A 122 12.00 6.60 -2.06
CA ARG A 122 11.32 7.82 -1.63
C ARG A 122 10.48 7.58 -0.36
N LEU A 123 9.61 6.57 -0.38
CA LEU A 123 8.75 6.23 0.77
C LEU A 123 9.55 5.89 2.03
N LYS A 124 10.70 5.25 1.87
CA LYS A 124 11.61 4.96 2.99
C LYS A 124 12.22 6.23 3.58
N ASN A 125 12.55 7.22 2.75
CA ASN A 125 13.06 8.51 3.23
C ASN A 125 11.96 9.31 3.92
N ASP A 126 10.79 9.43 3.30
CA ASP A 126 9.62 10.12 3.88
C ASP A 126 9.21 9.51 5.23
N ALA A 127 9.25 8.18 5.36
CA ALA A 127 9.00 7.51 6.63
C ALA A 127 9.99 7.95 7.72
N LYS A 128 11.28 8.07 7.40
CA LYS A 128 12.31 8.48 8.38
C LYS A 128 12.15 9.93 8.83
N GLU A 129 11.62 10.81 7.98
CA GLU A 129 11.36 12.21 8.34
C GLU A 129 10.20 12.38 9.32
N HIS A 130 9.38 11.34 9.52
CA HIS A 130 8.25 11.34 10.44
C HIS A 130 8.54 10.71 11.80
N LEU A 131 9.77 10.22 12.02
CA LEU A 131 10.27 9.73 13.30
C LEU A 131 11.16 10.78 13.97
#